data_AF-A0A2D7JWA4-F1
#
_entry.id   AF-A0A2D7JWA4-F1
#
_cell.length_a   1.000
_cell.length_b   1.000
_cell.length_c   1.000
_cell.angle_alpha   90.00
_cell.angle_beta   90.00
_cell.angle_gamma   90.00
#
_symmetry.space_group_name_H-M   'P 1'
#
loop_
_entity.id
_entity.type
_entity.pdbx_description
1 polymer ?
#
loop_
_entity_poly.entity_id
_entity_poly.type
_entity_poly.pdbx_seq_one_letter_code
_entity_poly.pdbx_strand_id
1 'polypeptide(L)'
;MEEESSWRPAPENTLQSLRHGITMFDGIEFDIRITSDNQLAIHHDRTVSIPPAQLQGRPKWAEEWTLDDLTEVGFLGFEALLADKTVHEHWSRRGKMGCVEIKRPHPKSPSGGGYFGRKHHIQYIAKAMRMAEQLLDQYEIPSDNTVFYSFHRHMPQSAKQSQTKRPWAALIPYIPPYGNKTFQRIKAFPTYLTTPFKKLVKTHLKQGSSMLPCAIEYFDGFTRSLPIGQHVSLKGKGLQTLTKSRKGMATYVWPTKTKVEHDLLRAGLTALTDKADPGLLWLPSGHLRWTQPGTRPLDETQWSVLEQATYENHQEIHSMLIETTPLWADCDSERRSKLIREWKEKWNWSESVEALLARYDGATPPWSAPRIIGHRGSGKTPRPVIPEHHSV
;
A
#
# COMPACT_ATOMS: atom_id res chain seq x y z
N MET A 1 -33.30 -16.08 -15.97
CA MET A 1 -32.12 -15.19 -16.12
C MET A 1 -32.04 -14.39 -14.85
N GLU A 2 -31.36 -14.93 -13.84
CA GLU A 2 -31.01 -14.15 -12.65
C GLU A 2 -30.05 -13.05 -13.11
N GLU A 3 -30.36 -11.80 -12.80
CA GLU A 3 -29.41 -10.70 -12.97
C GLU A 3 -28.17 -11.04 -12.13
N GLU A 4 -27.04 -11.31 -12.79
CA GLU A 4 -25.75 -11.34 -12.11
C GLU A 4 -25.56 -9.99 -11.42
N SER A 5 -25.74 -9.99 -10.10
CA SER A 5 -25.52 -8.82 -9.25
C SER A 5 -24.11 -8.31 -9.50
N SER A 6 -23.97 -7.18 -10.19
CA SER A 6 -22.67 -6.56 -10.45
C SER A 6 -21.94 -6.28 -9.12
N TRP A 7 -20.71 -6.77 -9.00
CA TRP A 7 -19.91 -6.60 -7.79
C TRP A 7 -19.77 -5.10 -7.45
N ARG A 8 -19.96 -4.76 -6.16
CA ARG A 8 -19.79 -3.40 -5.66
C ARG A 8 -18.74 -3.38 -4.54
N PRO A 9 -17.76 -2.46 -4.59
CA PRO A 9 -16.78 -2.35 -3.52
C PRO A 9 -17.46 -1.89 -2.24
N ALA A 10 -17.10 -2.51 -1.12
CA ALA A 10 -17.43 -1.99 0.20
C ALA A 10 -16.75 -0.63 0.44
N PRO A 11 -17.27 0.21 1.37
CA PRO A 11 -16.67 1.49 1.67
C PRO A 11 -15.19 1.41 2.07
N GLU A 12 -14.38 2.37 1.61
CA GLU A 12 -12.94 2.40 1.87
C GLU A 12 -12.63 2.31 3.37
N ASN A 13 -11.55 1.64 3.76
CA ASN A 13 -11.12 1.52 5.16
C ASN A 13 -12.12 0.85 6.14
N THR A 14 -13.15 0.16 5.62
CA THR A 14 -14.03 -0.70 6.44
C THR A 14 -13.50 -2.12 6.54
N LEU A 15 -13.98 -2.89 7.52
CA LEU A 15 -13.59 -4.30 7.69
C LEU A 15 -13.89 -5.12 6.44
N GLN A 16 -15.06 -4.93 5.84
CA GLN A 16 -15.45 -5.65 4.63
C GLN A 16 -14.49 -5.34 3.46
N SER A 17 -14.16 -4.06 3.26
CA SER A 17 -13.23 -3.63 2.21
C SER A 17 -11.81 -4.19 2.41
N LEU A 18 -11.33 -4.18 3.65
CA LEU A 18 -9.98 -4.65 4.00
C LEU A 18 -9.89 -6.18 3.96
N ARG A 19 -10.90 -6.89 4.47
CA ARG A 19 -11.00 -8.36 4.36
C ARG A 19 -11.02 -8.80 2.89
N HIS A 20 -11.78 -8.10 2.05
CA HIS A 20 -11.80 -8.34 0.60
C HIS A 20 -10.41 -8.15 -0.02
N GLY A 21 -9.79 -6.99 0.23
CA GLY A 21 -8.47 -6.65 -0.33
C GLY A 21 -7.38 -7.66 0.05
N ILE A 22 -7.29 -8.05 1.33
CA ILE A 22 -6.21 -8.93 1.80
C ILE A 22 -6.38 -10.40 1.36
N THR A 23 -7.62 -10.78 1.06
CA THR A 23 -7.94 -12.09 0.49
C THR A 23 -7.57 -12.14 -0.99
N MET A 24 -7.90 -11.07 -1.73
CA MET A 24 -7.71 -11.00 -3.17
C MET A 24 -6.24 -10.76 -3.58
N PHE A 25 -5.54 -9.87 -2.88
CA PHE A 25 -4.21 -9.36 -3.28
C PHE A 25 -3.07 -9.90 -2.41
N ASP A 26 -1.84 -9.41 -2.60
CA ASP A 26 -0.69 -9.71 -1.73
C ASP A 26 -0.70 -8.93 -0.40
N GLY A 27 -1.71 -8.09 -0.18
CA GLY A 27 -1.80 -7.25 1.00
C GLY A 27 -2.84 -6.15 0.90
N ILE A 28 -2.92 -5.37 1.96
CA ILE A 28 -3.81 -4.22 2.07
C ILE A 28 -3.06 -2.99 2.52
N GLU A 29 -3.56 -1.86 2.08
CA GLU A 29 -3.19 -0.55 2.55
C GLU A 29 -4.38 0.08 3.26
N PHE A 30 -4.11 0.81 4.34
CA PHE A 30 -5.13 1.56 5.06
C PHE A 30 -4.51 2.67 5.90
N ASP A 31 -5.38 3.60 6.30
CA ASP A 31 -4.99 4.81 7.00
C ASP A 31 -5.34 4.74 8.48
N ILE A 32 -4.44 5.14 9.38
CA ILE A 32 -4.73 5.21 10.82
C ILE A 32 -4.62 6.63 11.39
N ARG A 33 -5.43 6.91 12.40
CA ARG A 33 -5.43 8.12 13.23
C ARG A 33 -5.52 7.76 14.71
N ILE A 34 -4.95 8.62 15.56
CA ILE A 34 -5.12 8.55 17.02
C ILE A 34 -6.39 9.30 17.41
N THR A 35 -7.28 8.63 18.15
CA THR A 35 -8.52 9.17 18.73
C THR A 35 -8.26 9.94 20.03
N SER A 36 -9.27 10.66 20.55
CA SER A 36 -9.13 11.50 21.76
C SER A 36 -8.83 10.70 23.03
N ASP A 37 -9.28 9.44 23.07
CA ASP A 37 -9.07 8.44 24.12
C ASP A 37 -7.80 7.59 23.90
N ASN A 38 -6.93 7.99 22.97
CA ASN A 38 -5.65 7.33 22.67
C ASN A 38 -5.78 5.89 22.18
N GLN A 39 -6.73 5.65 21.28
CA GLN A 39 -6.82 4.42 20.50
C GLN A 39 -6.48 4.68 19.02
N LEU A 40 -6.40 3.62 18.21
CA LEU A 40 -6.16 3.73 16.77
C LEU A 40 -7.43 3.42 15.99
N ALA A 41 -7.92 4.42 15.26
CA ALA A 41 -9.02 4.27 14.31
C ALA A 41 -8.49 4.20 12.88
N ILE A 42 -9.14 3.39 12.04
CA ILE A 42 -8.86 3.33 10.60
C ILE A 42 -9.68 4.40 9.90
N HIS A 43 -9.03 5.49 9.51
CA HIS A 43 -9.70 6.62 8.86
C HIS A 43 -8.74 7.54 8.08
N HIS A 44 -9.10 7.81 6.82
CA HIS A 44 -8.28 8.62 5.93
C HIS A 44 -8.38 10.13 6.21
N ASP A 45 -9.59 10.64 6.44
CA ASP A 45 -9.86 12.09 6.40
C ASP A 45 -9.67 12.76 7.76
N ARG A 46 -9.33 14.05 7.74
CA ARG A 46 -9.20 14.84 8.98
C ARG A 46 -10.54 15.11 9.67
N THR A 47 -11.64 15.02 8.92
CA THR A 47 -13.01 15.14 9.42
C THR A 47 -13.66 13.78 9.28
N VAL A 48 -14.59 13.45 10.17
CA VAL A 48 -15.38 12.21 10.07
C VAL A 48 -16.25 12.29 8.82
N SER A 49 -16.17 11.26 7.97
CA SER A 49 -16.77 11.29 6.63
C SER A 49 -18.12 10.57 6.60
N ILE A 50 -19.09 11.14 7.31
CA ILE A 50 -20.49 10.67 7.42
C ILE A 50 -21.45 11.77 6.93
N PRO A 51 -22.76 11.48 6.76
CA PRO A 51 -23.74 12.49 6.34
C PRO A 51 -23.75 13.72 7.27
N PRO A 52 -23.94 14.95 6.75
CA PRO A 52 -23.90 16.18 7.56
C PRO A 52 -24.87 16.19 8.74
N ALA A 53 -26.04 15.57 8.60
CA ALA A 53 -27.02 15.45 9.68
C ALA A 53 -26.45 14.68 10.89
N GLN A 54 -25.63 13.65 10.66
CA GLN A 54 -24.99 12.86 11.72
C GLN A 54 -23.79 13.59 12.36
N LEU A 55 -23.28 14.66 11.74
CA LEU A 55 -22.21 15.49 12.30
C LEU A 55 -22.74 16.61 13.21
N GLN A 56 -24.05 16.86 13.25
CA GLN A 56 -24.61 17.96 14.03
C GLN A 56 -24.35 17.76 15.52
N GLY A 57 -23.73 18.76 16.15
CA GLY A 57 -23.36 18.71 17.57
C GLY A 57 -22.13 17.87 17.90
N ARG A 58 -21.51 17.21 16.90
CA ARG A 58 -20.32 16.36 17.08
C ARG A 58 -19.02 17.13 16.75
N PRO A 59 -17.85 16.68 17.25
CA PRO A 59 -16.59 17.33 16.98
C PRO A 59 -16.24 17.35 15.49
N LYS A 60 -15.47 18.36 15.08
CA LYS A 60 -15.12 18.55 13.67
C LYS A 60 -14.00 17.61 13.23
N TRP A 61 -12.95 17.49 14.03
CA TRP A 61 -11.76 16.73 13.66
C TRP A 61 -11.87 15.29 14.15
N ALA A 62 -11.41 14.35 13.33
CA ALA A 62 -11.47 12.92 13.67
C ALA A 62 -10.70 12.60 14.97
N GLU A 63 -9.63 13.35 15.26
CA GLU A 63 -8.83 13.17 16.48
C GLU A 63 -9.52 13.65 17.76
N GLU A 64 -10.67 14.31 17.66
CA GLU A 64 -11.47 14.74 18.82
C GLU A 64 -12.52 13.69 19.21
N TRP A 65 -12.77 12.71 18.36
CA TRP A 65 -13.72 11.62 18.63
C TRP A 65 -13.04 10.52 19.44
N THR A 66 -13.79 9.86 20.32
CA THR A 66 -13.34 8.59 20.90
C THR A 66 -13.41 7.47 19.86
N LEU A 67 -12.77 6.32 20.12
CA LEU A 67 -12.95 5.19 19.20
C LEU A 67 -14.38 4.70 19.19
N ASP A 68 -15.03 4.63 20.36
CA ASP A 68 -16.42 4.18 20.49
C ASP A 68 -17.35 5.04 19.62
N ASP A 69 -17.25 6.37 19.69
CA ASP A 69 -18.04 7.30 18.85
C ASP A 69 -17.85 7.06 17.34
N LEU A 70 -16.62 6.74 16.92
CA LEU A 70 -16.31 6.44 15.52
C LEU A 70 -16.87 5.09 15.09
N THR A 71 -16.81 4.08 15.95
CA THR A 71 -17.37 2.76 15.66
C THR A 71 -18.89 2.77 15.61
N GLU A 72 -19.56 3.57 16.44
CA GLU A 72 -21.02 3.77 16.39
C GLU A 72 -21.49 4.23 15.01
N VAL A 73 -20.69 5.07 14.34
CA VAL A 73 -20.99 5.55 12.99
C VAL A 73 -20.33 4.72 11.89
N GLY A 74 -19.81 3.54 12.20
CA GLY A 74 -19.39 2.53 11.22
C GLY A 74 -17.91 2.55 10.82
N PHE A 75 -17.05 3.31 11.48
CA PHE A 75 -15.59 3.19 11.29
C PHE A 75 -15.02 2.00 12.06
N LEU A 76 -13.79 1.61 11.70
CA LEU A 76 -13.13 0.43 12.25
C LEU A 76 -11.99 0.82 13.19
N GLY A 77 -11.88 0.17 14.36
CA GLY A 77 -10.68 0.22 15.20
C GLY A 77 -9.58 -0.67 14.66
N PHE A 78 -8.31 -0.26 14.81
CA PHE A 78 -7.18 -1.04 14.31
C PHE A 78 -7.05 -2.41 14.99
N GLU A 79 -7.32 -2.49 16.30
CA GLU A 79 -7.34 -3.77 17.01
C GLU A 79 -8.45 -4.69 16.50
N ALA A 80 -9.64 -4.15 16.22
CA ALA A 80 -10.75 -4.93 15.65
C ALA A 80 -10.41 -5.49 14.25
N LEU A 81 -9.61 -4.77 13.44
CA LEU A 81 -9.08 -5.30 12.19
C LEU A 81 -8.15 -6.50 12.45
N LEU A 82 -7.23 -6.39 13.41
CA LEU A 82 -6.28 -7.44 13.74
C LEU A 82 -6.95 -8.67 14.38
N ALA A 83 -8.06 -8.47 15.09
CA ALA A 83 -8.86 -9.53 15.68
C ALA A 83 -9.73 -10.29 14.66
N ASP A 84 -9.94 -9.75 13.47
CA ASP A 84 -10.66 -10.47 12.41
C ASP A 84 -9.88 -11.70 11.96
N LYS A 85 -10.50 -12.88 12.07
CA LYS A 85 -9.84 -14.16 11.79
C LYS A 85 -9.27 -14.25 10.38
N THR A 86 -10.00 -13.73 9.38
CA THR A 86 -9.56 -13.76 7.98
C THR A 86 -8.38 -12.84 7.76
N VAL A 87 -8.46 -11.59 8.25
CA VAL A 87 -7.35 -10.64 8.15
C VAL A 87 -6.12 -11.14 8.90
N HIS A 88 -6.28 -11.61 10.13
CA HIS A 88 -5.19 -12.15 10.94
C HIS A 88 -4.50 -13.31 10.22
N GLU A 89 -5.24 -14.33 9.79
CA GLU A 89 -4.69 -15.49 9.08
C GLU A 89 -3.90 -15.07 7.84
N HIS A 90 -4.44 -14.16 7.03
CA HIS A 90 -3.76 -13.70 5.83
C HIS A 90 -2.48 -12.91 6.14
N TRP A 91 -2.53 -12.01 7.12
CA TRP A 91 -1.41 -11.11 7.43
C TRP A 91 -0.31 -11.79 8.25
N SER A 92 -0.68 -12.58 9.27
CA SER A 92 0.28 -13.25 10.15
C SER A 92 0.88 -14.51 9.53
N ARG A 93 0.06 -15.31 8.83
CA ARG A 93 0.47 -16.66 8.40
C ARG A 93 0.70 -16.83 6.90
N ARG A 94 0.09 -16.01 6.05
CA ARG A 94 0.14 -16.18 4.58
C ARG A 94 1.06 -15.21 3.85
N GLY A 95 1.94 -14.53 4.59
CA GLY A 95 2.93 -13.62 3.99
C GLY A 95 2.34 -12.37 3.33
N LYS A 96 1.08 -12.04 3.65
CA LYS A 96 0.41 -10.84 3.12
C LYS A 96 0.93 -9.59 3.81
N MET A 97 0.93 -8.50 3.07
CA MET A 97 1.54 -7.24 3.47
C MET A 97 0.52 -6.25 4.01
N GLY A 98 0.84 -5.57 5.11
CA GLY A 98 0.09 -4.41 5.60
C GLY A 98 0.84 -3.11 5.39
N CYS A 99 0.25 -2.22 4.62
CA CYS A 99 0.71 -0.87 4.38
C CYS A 99 -0.07 0.10 5.27
N VAL A 100 0.55 0.57 6.36
CA VAL A 100 -0.12 1.40 7.36
C VAL A 100 0.26 2.87 7.17
N GLU A 101 -0.63 3.65 6.55
CA GLU A 101 -0.44 5.09 6.44
C GLU A 101 -0.87 5.80 7.72
N ILE A 102 0.08 6.45 8.40
CA ILE A 102 -0.22 7.27 9.58
C ILE A 102 -0.61 8.66 9.11
N LYS A 103 -1.87 9.04 9.32
CA LYS A 103 -2.33 10.39 8.96
C LYS A 103 -1.92 11.40 10.02
N ARG A 104 -1.46 12.55 9.53
CA ARG A 104 -1.22 13.71 10.39
C ARG A 104 -2.54 14.39 10.77
N PRO A 105 -2.65 14.89 12.00
CA PRO A 105 -3.80 15.66 12.44
C PRO A 105 -3.86 17.01 11.74
N HIS A 106 -5.06 17.56 11.65
CA HIS A 106 -5.23 18.91 11.12
C HIS A 106 -4.54 19.93 12.05
N PRO A 107 -3.86 20.98 11.56
CA PRO A 107 -3.12 21.91 12.43
C PRO A 107 -3.98 22.66 13.46
N LYS A 108 -5.30 22.78 13.20
CA LYS A 108 -6.29 23.39 14.09
C LYS A 108 -6.99 22.40 15.03
N SER A 109 -6.68 21.10 14.95
CA SER A 109 -7.19 20.13 15.92
C SER A 109 -6.37 20.23 17.22
N PRO A 110 -6.91 19.77 18.36
CA PRO A 110 -6.18 19.75 19.62
C PRO A 110 -4.84 19.00 19.54
N SER A 111 -4.78 17.93 18.74
CA SER A 111 -3.57 17.13 18.47
C SER A 111 -2.74 17.65 17.27
N GLY A 112 -3.12 18.80 16.70
CA GLY A 112 -2.53 19.33 15.47
C GLY A 112 -1.16 19.98 15.64
N GLY A 113 -0.85 20.49 16.84
CA GLY A 113 0.38 21.21 17.14
C GLY A 113 0.60 22.51 16.35
N GLY A 114 -0.42 23.01 15.65
CA GLY A 114 -0.31 24.19 14.78
C GLY A 114 0.46 23.96 13.48
N TYR A 115 0.54 25.00 12.65
CA TYR A 115 1.13 24.94 11.30
C TYR A 115 2.66 24.72 11.30
N PHE A 116 3.34 25.07 12.39
CA PHE A 116 4.79 25.00 12.55
C PHE A 116 5.24 24.02 13.65
N GLY A 117 4.32 23.17 14.14
CA GLY A 117 4.50 22.28 15.29
C GLY A 117 5.42 21.09 15.07
N ARG A 118 6.66 21.28 14.60
CA ARG A 118 7.59 20.20 14.25
C ARG A 118 7.72 19.15 15.36
N LYS A 119 7.97 19.56 16.61
CA LYS A 119 8.14 18.65 17.76
C LYS A 119 6.87 17.84 18.00
N HIS A 120 5.71 18.51 17.94
CA HIS A 120 4.42 17.87 18.13
C HIS A 120 4.11 16.85 17.03
N HIS A 121 4.41 17.18 15.76
CA HIS A 121 4.20 16.24 14.65
C HIS A 121 5.08 15.00 14.77
N ILE A 122 6.35 15.16 15.18
CA ILE A 122 7.25 14.03 15.45
C ILE A 122 6.69 13.17 16.58
N GLN A 123 6.25 13.79 17.68
CA GLN A 123 5.66 13.07 18.81
C GLN A 123 4.38 12.30 18.43
N TYR A 124 3.50 12.92 17.64
CA TYR A 124 2.26 12.29 17.19
C TYR A 124 2.53 11.06 16.33
N ILE A 125 3.37 11.19 15.29
CA ILE A 125 3.70 10.05 14.42
C ILE A 125 4.43 8.96 15.21
N ALA A 126 5.39 9.33 16.06
CA ALA A 126 6.10 8.36 16.91
C ALA A 126 5.15 7.60 17.86
N LYS A 127 4.13 8.29 18.40
CA LYS A 127 3.10 7.70 19.24
C LYS A 127 2.23 6.72 18.46
N ALA A 128 1.75 7.10 17.28
CA ALA A 128 0.94 6.23 16.43
C ALA A 128 1.71 4.96 16.02
N MET A 129 2.99 5.12 15.63
CA MET A 129 3.88 3.98 15.34
C MET A 129 4.03 3.05 16.54
N ARG A 130 4.24 3.59 17.75
CA ARG A 130 4.39 2.76 18.95
C ARG A 130 3.12 1.99 19.30
N MET A 131 1.96 2.66 19.23
CA MET A 131 0.66 2.03 19.49
C MET A 131 0.38 0.92 18.48
N ALA A 132 0.68 1.17 17.20
CA ALA A 132 0.52 0.17 16.15
C ALA A 132 1.52 -0.99 16.30
N GLU A 133 2.78 -0.70 16.64
CA GLU A 133 3.81 -1.72 16.91
C GLU A 133 3.35 -2.68 18.02
N GLN A 134 2.86 -2.13 19.14
CA GLN A 134 2.38 -2.92 20.28
C GLN A 134 1.24 -3.87 19.89
N LEU A 135 0.25 -3.37 19.15
CA LEU A 135 -0.85 -4.19 18.65
C LEU A 135 -0.35 -5.24 17.64
N LEU A 136 0.50 -4.86 16.68
CA LEU A 136 1.04 -5.81 15.71
C LEU A 136 1.85 -6.93 16.37
N ASP A 137 2.61 -6.62 17.43
CA ASP A 137 3.37 -7.60 18.21
C ASP A 137 2.43 -8.50 19.02
N GLN A 138 1.40 -7.93 19.66
CA GLN A 138 0.36 -8.69 20.38
C GLN A 138 -0.35 -9.71 19.49
N TYR A 139 -0.60 -9.34 18.23
CA TYR A 139 -1.24 -10.21 17.23
C TYR A 139 -0.22 -10.96 16.36
N GLU A 140 1.04 -11.06 16.79
CA GLU A 140 2.10 -11.87 16.16
C GLU A 140 2.29 -11.60 14.65
N ILE A 141 2.05 -10.36 14.21
CA ILE A 141 2.25 -10.00 12.80
C ILE A 141 3.75 -9.92 12.50
N PRO A 142 4.30 -10.67 11.52
CA PRO A 142 5.73 -10.64 11.22
C PRO A 142 6.24 -9.23 10.87
N SER A 143 7.43 -8.87 11.35
CA SER A 143 8.04 -7.54 11.12
C SER A 143 8.12 -7.15 9.65
N ASP A 144 8.52 -8.09 8.80
CA ASP A 144 8.70 -7.88 7.36
C ASP A 144 7.37 -7.86 6.57
N ASN A 145 6.23 -8.18 7.21
CA ASN A 145 4.89 -8.11 6.60
C ASN A 145 4.19 -6.77 6.86
N THR A 146 4.87 -5.76 7.41
CA THR A 146 4.26 -4.45 7.69
C THR A 146 5.19 -3.31 7.34
N VAL A 147 4.62 -2.21 6.85
CA VAL A 147 5.34 -0.94 6.70
C VAL A 147 4.54 0.24 7.19
N PHE A 148 5.19 1.09 7.98
CA PHE A 148 4.65 2.38 8.35
C PHE A 148 5.07 3.46 7.36
N TYR A 149 4.15 4.29 6.89
CA TYR A 149 4.53 5.49 6.16
C TYR A 149 3.59 6.65 6.40
N SER A 150 4.03 7.84 6.03
CA SER A 150 3.25 9.07 6.19
C SER A 150 3.80 10.17 5.30
N PHE A 151 2.94 11.12 4.89
CA PHE A 151 3.35 12.41 4.32
C PHE A 151 4.01 13.29 5.40
N HIS A 152 5.13 12.86 5.96
CA HIS A 152 5.80 13.51 7.08
C HIS A 152 7.32 13.67 6.84
N ARG A 153 7.80 14.91 6.89
CA ARG A 153 9.22 15.24 6.63
C ARG A 153 10.19 14.68 7.65
N HIS A 154 9.74 14.43 8.86
CA HIS A 154 10.57 13.98 9.98
C HIS A 154 10.28 12.52 10.35
N MET A 155 9.96 11.68 9.35
CA MET A 155 9.83 10.23 9.55
C MET A 155 11.05 9.60 10.22
N PRO A 156 12.31 9.91 9.87
CA PRO A 156 13.47 9.33 10.56
C PRO A 156 13.48 9.62 12.06
N GLN A 157 13.12 10.85 12.45
CA GLN A 157 13.04 11.23 13.86
C GLN A 157 11.89 10.53 14.58
N SER A 158 10.75 10.41 13.91
CA SER A 158 9.56 9.73 14.46
C SER A 158 9.79 8.23 14.63
N ALA A 159 10.39 7.58 13.63
CA ALA A 159 10.78 6.17 13.69
C ALA A 159 11.77 5.93 14.85
N LYS A 160 12.83 6.74 14.94
CA LYS A 160 13.79 6.65 16.06
C LYS A 160 13.12 6.84 17.42
N GLN A 161 12.22 7.81 17.56
CA GLN A 161 11.51 8.08 18.82
C GLN A 161 10.47 7.00 19.16
N SER A 162 9.87 6.36 18.16
CA SER A 162 8.95 5.24 18.35
C SER A 162 9.67 3.95 18.76
N GLN A 163 10.95 3.81 18.40
CA GLN A 163 11.73 2.58 18.51
C GLN A 163 11.13 1.40 17.73
N THR A 164 10.37 1.67 16.65
CA THR A 164 9.85 0.61 15.78
C THR A 164 10.98 -0.25 15.23
N LYS A 165 10.73 -1.56 15.16
CA LYS A 165 11.60 -2.52 14.47
C LYS A 165 11.12 -2.80 13.05
N ARG A 166 9.92 -2.34 12.71
CA ARG A 166 9.28 -2.58 11.42
C ARG A 166 9.80 -1.63 10.34
N PRO A 167 9.77 -2.07 9.07
CA PRO A 167 10.00 -1.22 7.92
C PRO A 167 9.18 0.07 7.99
N TRP A 168 9.78 1.19 7.59
CA TRP A 168 9.07 2.45 7.42
C TRP A 168 9.53 3.23 6.18
N ALA A 169 8.71 4.17 5.72
CA ALA A 169 9.06 5.08 4.63
C ALA A 169 8.41 6.46 4.81
N ALA A 170 9.00 7.50 4.23
CA ALA A 170 8.31 8.79 4.06
C ALA A 170 7.48 8.77 2.76
N LEU A 171 6.41 9.56 2.69
CA LEU A 171 5.74 9.88 1.42
C LEU A 171 6.24 11.24 0.92
N ILE A 172 6.84 11.24 -0.27
CA ILE A 172 7.40 12.43 -0.93
C ILE A 172 6.75 12.56 -2.31
N PRO A 173 6.24 13.75 -2.70
CA PRO A 173 6.34 15.05 -2.01
C PRO A 173 5.46 15.14 -0.76
N TYR A 174 5.90 15.93 0.23
CA TYR A 174 5.16 16.10 1.48
C TYR A 174 3.88 16.91 1.27
N ILE A 175 2.73 16.27 1.47
CA ILE A 175 1.42 16.90 1.36
C ILE A 175 1.00 17.47 2.73
N PRO A 176 0.59 18.75 2.83
CA PRO A 176 0.11 19.31 4.08
C PRO A 176 -1.21 18.64 4.52
N PRO A 177 -1.44 18.47 5.85
CA PRO A 177 -2.68 17.87 6.37
C PRO A 177 -3.89 18.83 6.29
N TYR A 178 -3.78 19.91 5.51
CA TYR A 178 -4.77 20.95 5.36
C TYR A 178 -4.87 21.44 3.90
N GLY A 179 -5.87 22.26 3.62
CA GLY A 179 -6.19 22.72 2.26
C GLY A 179 -6.91 21.67 1.42
N ASN A 180 -7.46 22.06 0.28
CA ASN A 180 -8.13 21.15 -0.66
C ASN A 180 -7.10 20.45 -1.58
N LYS A 181 -7.57 19.51 -2.42
CA LYS A 181 -6.71 18.77 -3.36
C LYS A 181 -5.90 19.68 -4.28
N THR A 182 -6.50 20.77 -4.77
CA THR A 182 -5.83 21.75 -5.64
C THR A 182 -4.66 22.42 -4.93
N PHE A 183 -4.89 22.92 -3.71
CA PHE A 183 -3.84 23.51 -2.89
C PHE A 183 -2.70 22.51 -2.60
N GLN A 184 -3.05 21.27 -2.24
CA GLN A 184 -2.08 20.21 -1.98
C GLN A 184 -1.21 19.90 -3.19
N ARG A 185 -1.82 19.83 -4.39
CA ARG A 185 -1.08 19.65 -5.66
C ARG A 185 -0.13 20.81 -5.95
N ILE A 186 -0.58 22.06 -5.78
CA ILE A 186 0.27 23.25 -5.97
C ILE A 186 1.49 23.20 -5.04
N LYS A 187 1.30 22.79 -3.78
CA LYS A 187 2.41 22.65 -2.82
C LYS A 187 3.37 21.50 -3.17
N ALA A 188 2.84 20.39 -3.69
CA ALA A 188 3.63 19.23 -4.08
C ALA A 188 4.44 19.43 -5.37
N PHE A 189 3.91 20.22 -6.30
CA PHE A 189 4.43 20.36 -7.68
C PHE A 189 5.91 20.81 -7.77
N PRO A 190 6.39 21.83 -7.02
CA PRO A 190 7.80 22.20 -7.07
C PRO A 190 8.74 21.06 -6.64
N THR A 191 8.33 20.26 -5.66
CA THR A 191 9.13 19.11 -5.20
C THR A 191 9.17 18.02 -6.26
N TYR A 192 8.03 17.74 -6.92
CA TYR A 192 7.96 16.79 -8.03
C TYR A 192 8.89 17.19 -9.18
N LEU A 193 8.83 18.45 -9.63
CA LEU A 193 9.69 18.96 -10.71
C LEU A 193 11.19 18.86 -10.39
N THR A 194 11.58 19.10 -9.14
CA THR A 194 13.01 19.17 -8.74
C THR A 194 13.55 17.84 -8.20
N THR A 195 12.72 16.78 -8.20
CA THR A 195 13.06 15.47 -7.65
C THR A 195 12.79 14.38 -8.69
N PRO A 196 13.66 14.21 -9.70
CA PRO A 196 13.58 13.07 -10.61
C PRO A 196 13.74 11.74 -9.84
N PHE A 197 13.27 10.64 -10.41
CA PHE A 197 13.19 9.32 -9.75
C PHE A 197 14.51 8.92 -9.06
N LYS A 198 15.66 9.07 -9.73
CA LYS A 198 16.97 8.76 -9.15
C LYS A 198 17.29 9.59 -7.89
N LYS A 199 16.88 10.87 -7.84
CA LYS A 199 17.03 11.73 -6.66
C LYS A 199 16.05 11.35 -5.56
N LEU A 200 14.85 10.91 -5.93
CA LEU A 200 13.86 10.37 -5.00
C LEU A 200 14.43 9.13 -4.28
N VAL A 201 14.94 8.13 -5.02
CA VAL A 201 15.61 6.94 -4.46
C VAL A 201 16.72 7.33 -3.48
N LYS A 202 17.63 8.22 -3.88
CA LYS A 202 18.73 8.69 -3.02
C LYS A 202 18.23 9.35 -1.74
N THR A 203 17.14 10.12 -1.84
CA THR A 203 16.52 10.76 -0.66
C THR A 203 16.01 9.72 0.32
N HIS A 204 15.29 8.71 -0.16
CA HIS A 204 14.76 7.64 0.69
C HIS A 204 15.87 6.81 1.34
N LEU A 205 16.88 6.40 0.58
CA LEU A 205 18.04 5.68 1.12
C LEU A 205 18.77 6.50 2.20
N LYS A 206 18.98 7.80 1.96
CA LYS A 206 19.61 8.71 2.94
C LYS A 206 18.76 8.87 4.21
N GLN A 207 17.44 8.81 4.10
CA GLN A 207 16.56 8.86 5.26
C GLN A 207 16.56 7.56 6.06
N GLY A 208 16.88 6.42 5.43
CA GLY A 208 16.72 5.09 6.00
C GLY A 208 15.35 4.46 5.72
N SER A 209 14.64 4.94 4.69
CA SER A 209 13.38 4.30 4.28
C SER A 209 13.64 2.90 3.72
N SER A 210 12.82 1.94 4.16
CA SER A 210 12.84 0.54 3.72
C SER A 210 12.32 0.34 2.30
N MET A 211 11.41 1.20 1.86
CA MET A 211 10.82 1.18 0.52
C MET A 211 10.61 2.59 -0.02
N LEU A 212 10.28 2.67 -1.31
CA LEU A 212 10.08 3.88 -2.08
C LEU A 212 8.60 4.01 -2.49
N PRO A 213 7.78 4.77 -1.75
CA PRO A 213 6.48 5.19 -2.22
C PRO A 213 6.65 6.18 -3.37
N CYS A 214 5.98 5.96 -4.49
CA CYS A 214 6.15 6.77 -5.69
C CYS A 214 4.83 6.94 -6.44
N ALA A 215 4.59 8.15 -6.96
CA ALA A 215 3.40 8.41 -7.73
C ALA A 215 3.53 7.85 -9.16
N ILE A 216 2.43 7.38 -9.76
CA ILE A 216 2.43 6.80 -11.12
C ILE A 216 2.95 7.76 -12.19
N GLU A 217 2.86 9.07 -11.94
CA GLU A 217 3.33 10.16 -12.79
C GLU A 217 4.84 10.12 -13.07
N TYR A 218 5.64 9.35 -12.33
CA TYR A 218 7.05 9.13 -12.63
C TYR A 218 7.31 8.13 -13.77
N PHE A 219 6.32 7.30 -14.12
CA PHE A 219 6.52 6.15 -15.01
C PHE A 219 5.67 6.22 -16.29
N ASP A 220 4.46 6.76 -16.17
CA ASP A 220 3.42 6.74 -17.20
C ASP A 220 2.97 8.14 -17.62
N GLY A 221 2.56 8.27 -18.88
CA GLY A 221 2.06 9.52 -19.47
C GLY A 221 3.16 10.57 -19.74
N PHE A 222 2.72 11.74 -20.21
CA PHE A 222 3.62 12.86 -20.53
C PHE A 222 4.28 13.47 -19.28
N THR A 223 3.65 13.33 -18.11
CA THR A 223 4.13 13.91 -16.85
C THR A 223 5.48 13.35 -16.42
N ARG A 224 5.81 12.10 -16.79
CA ARG A 224 7.09 11.46 -16.43
C ARG A 224 8.32 12.23 -16.87
N SER A 225 8.18 13.06 -17.90
CA SER A 225 9.25 13.88 -18.45
C SER A 225 9.34 15.28 -17.83
N LEU A 226 8.43 15.64 -16.92
CA LEU A 226 8.41 16.95 -16.26
C LEU A 226 9.54 17.13 -15.22
N PRO A 227 9.91 16.12 -14.40
CA PRO A 227 11.02 16.29 -13.47
C PRO A 227 12.33 16.60 -14.18
N ILE A 228 13.06 17.61 -13.68
CA ILE A 228 14.33 18.05 -14.24
C ILE A 228 15.38 16.96 -13.99
N GLY A 229 15.81 16.31 -15.08
CA GLY A 229 16.83 15.27 -15.06
C GLY A 229 16.44 14.08 -15.92
N GLN A 230 17.04 12.92 -15.61
CA GLN A 230 16.77 11.69 -16.35
C GLN A 230 15.41 11.11 -15.94
N HIS A 231 14.52 10.93 -16.92
CA HIS A 231 13.23 10.27 -16.72
C HIS A 231 13.38 8.75 -16.72
N VAL A 232 12.36 8.08 -16.19
CA VAL A 232 12.21 6.62 -16.19
C VAL A 232 10.91 6.23 -16.87
N SER A 233 10.77 4.95 -17.22
CA SER A 233 9.53 4.38 -17.75
C SER A 233 9.46 2.88 -17.43
N LEU A 234 8.33 2.25 -17.76
CA LEU A 234 8.13 0.81 -17.55
C LEU A 234 8.66 -0.05 -18.71
N LYS A 235 9.20 0.55 -19.78
CA LYS A 235 9.69 -0.17 -20.99
C LYS A 235 11.00 0.38 -21.53
N GLY A 236 11.73 -0.44 -22.28
CA GLY A 236 12.92 -0.04 -23.04
C GLY A 236 14.02 0.61 -22.18
N LYS A 237 14.68 1.64 -22.73
CA LYS A 237 15.79 2.35 -22.05
C LYS A 237 15.38 3.00 -20.73
N GLY A 238 14.12 3.44 -20.61
CA GLY A 238 13.60 4.01 -19.36
C GLY A 238 13.47 2.97 -18.25
N LEU A 239 13.12 1.72 -18.58
CA LEU A 239 13.11 0.59 -17.64
C LEU A 239 14.54 0.23 -17.19
N GLN A 240 15.51 0.21 -18.10
CA GLN A 240 16.91 -0.03 -17.74
C GLN A 240 17.40 1.04 -16.76
N THR A 241 17.05 2.30 -17.01
CA THR A 241 17.36 3.43 -16.12
C THR A 241 16.67 3.30 -14.76
N LEU A 242 15.40 2.89 -14.75
CA LEU A 242 14.62 2.63 -13.54
C LEU A 242 15.29 1.56 -12.66
N THR A 243 15.56 0.39 -13.23
CA THR A 243 16.18 -0.74 -12.53
C THR A 243 17.56 -0.39 -11.99
N LYS A 244 18.41 0.27 -12.81
CA LYS A 244 19.72 0.77 -12.38
C LYS A 244 19.63 1.79 -11.25
N SER A 245 18.61 2.65 -11.28
CA SER A 245 18.44 3.70 -10.26
C SER A 245 17.96 3.15 -8.93
N ARG A 246 17.05 2.17 -8.93
CA ARG A 246 16.48 1.61 -7.70
C ARG A 246 17.41 0.61 -6.99
N LYS A 247 18.25 -0.13 -7.73
CA LYS A 247 19.14 -1.18 -7.19
C LYS A 247 18.40 -2.16 -6.25
N GLY A 248 17.27 -2.69 -6.70
CA GLY A 248 16.44 -3.60 -5.91
C GLY A 248 15.66 -2.98 -4.73
N MET A 249 15.70 -1.66 -4.51
CA MET A 249 14.82 -1.01 -3.53
C MET A 249 13.34 -1.26 -3.87
N ALA A 250 12.61 -1.86 -2.93
CA ALA A 250 11.17 -2.08 -3.05
C ALA A 250 10.47 -0.75 -3.35
N THR A 251 9.68 -0.69 -4.43
CA THR A 251 9.06 0.55 -4.92
C THR A 251 7.57 0.36 -5.07
N TYR A 252 6.80 1.12 -4.31
CA TYR A 252 5.35 1.03 -4.17
C TYR A 252 4.72 2.19 -4.93
N VAL A 253 3.86 1.89 -5.91
CA VAL A 253 3.36 2.88 -6.86
C VAL A 253 1.87 3.14 -6.65
N TRP A 254 1.51 4.40 -6.49
CA TRP A 254 0.11 4.81 -6.26
C TRP A 254 -0.30 6.00 -7.16
N PRO A 255 -1.61 6.14 -7.44
CA PRO A 255 -2.54 5.03 -7.63
C PRO A 255 -2.13 4.26 -8.91
N THR A 256 -2.11 2.94 -8.84
CA THR A 256 -1.81 2.12 -10.02
C THR A 256 -3.00 2.10 -10.97
N LYS A 257 -2.76 2.43 -12.25
CA LYS A 257 -3.77 2.33 -13.31
C LYS A 257 -3.71 0.94 -13.91
N THR A 258 -4.87 0.31 -14.13
CA THR A 258 -4.97 -1.03 -14.73
C THR A 258 -4.34 -1.14 -16.11
N LYS A 259 -4.31 -0.05 -16.88
CA LYS A 259 -3.66 0.00 -18.21
C LYS A 259 -2.14 -0.22 -18.17
N VAL A 260 -1.49 -0.08 -17.01
CA VAL A 260 -0.04 -0.25 -16.86
C VAL A 260 0.34 -1.22 -15.75
N GLU A 261 -0.65 -1.89 -15.14
CA GLU A 261 -0.44 -2.78 -13.99
C GLU A 261 0.49 -3.95 -14.34
N HIS A 262 0.28 -4.61 -15.50
CA HIS A 262 1.17 -5.67 -16.01
C HIS A 262 2.63 -5.21 -16.14
N ASP A 263 2.84 -4.11 -16.87
CA ASP A 263 4.18 -3.57 -17.12
C ASP A 263 4.89 -3.16 -15.81
N LEU A 264 4.12 -2.67 -14.84
CA LEU A 264 4.61 -2.28 -13.53
C LEU A 264 5.10 -3.49 -12.74
N LEU A 265 4.32 -4.59 -12.73
CA LEU A 265 4.72 -5.85 -12.10
C LEU A 265 5.94 -6.48 -12.77
N ARG A 266 5.98 -6.53 -14.11
CA ARG A 266 7.16 -7.05 -14.84
C ARG A 266 8.41 -6.19 -14.62
N ALA A 267 8.22 -4.89 -14.39
CA ALA A 267 9.28 -3.99 -13.95
C ALA A 267 9.70 -4.23 -12.49
N GLY A 268 9.09 -5.13 -11.72
CA GLY A 268 9.44 -5.42 -10.32
C GLY A 268 9.00 -4.34 -9.35
N LEU A 269 7.92 -3.63 -9.67
CA LEU A 269 7.33 -2.61 -8.82
C LEU A 269 6.08 -3.18 -8.14
N THR A 270 5.75 -2.65 -6.97
CA THR A 270 4.52 -2.99 -6.24
C THR A 270 3.40 -2.04 -6.61
N ALA A 271 2.24 -2.58 -6.97
CA ALA A 271 1.04 -1.83 -7.34
C ALA A 271 0.15 -1.56 -6.11
N LEU A 272 -0.17 -0.29 -5.81
CA LEU A 272 -1.32 0.05 -4.96
C LEU A 272 -2.53 0.29 -5.85
N THR A 273 -3.51 -0.60 -5.82
CA THR A 273 -4.64 -0.60 -6.76
C THR A 273 -5.94 -0.24 -6.07
N ASP A 274 -6.74 0.63 -6.72
CA ASP A 274 -8.14 0.91 -6.36
C ASP A 274 -9.11 -0.07 -7.05
N LYS A 275 -8.61 -1.08 -7.77
CA LYS A 275 -9.42 -1.95 -8.65
C LYS A 275 -9.48 -3.36 -8.09
N ALA A 276 -10.42 -3.59 -7.17
CA ALA A 276 -10.61 -4.83 -6.45
C ALA A 276 -11.79 -5.69 -6.94
N ASP A 277 -12.29 -5.45 -8.15
CA ASP A 277 -13.33 -6.29 -8.73
C ASP A 277 -12.78 -7.69 -9.05
N PRO A 278 -13.30 -8.78 -8.45
CA PRO A 278 -12.89 -10.15 -8.74
C PRO A 278 -13.05 -10.54 -10.20
N GLY A 279 -14.00 -9.93 -10.92
CA GLY A 279 -14.23 -10.18 -12.34
C GLY A 279 -13.21 -9.47 -13.25
N LEU A 280 -12.38 -8.56 -12.71
CA LEU A 280 -11.34 -7.89 -13.49
C LEU A 280 -10.13 -8.81 -13.69
N LEU A 281 -10.26 -9.78 -14.58
CA LEU A 281 -9.18 -10.68 -15.01
C LEU A 281 -8.48 -10.19 -16.27
N TRP A 282 -9.15 -9.47 -17.16
CA TRP A 282 -8.52 -8.93 -18.37
C TRP A 282 -8.25 -7.44 -18.23
N LEU A 283 -6.98 -7.04 -18.28
CA LEU A 283 -6.58 -5.65 -18.13
C LEU A 283 -6.78 -4.86 -19.44
N PRO A 284 -7.05 -3.54 -19.36
CA PRO A 284 -7.06 -2.66 -20.54
C PRO A 284 -5.72 -2.57 -21.28
N SER A 285 -4.65 -3.12 -20.71
CA SER A 285 -3.36 -3.30 -21.38
C SER A 285 -3.38 -4.45 -22.39
N GLY A 286 -4.44 -5.25 -22.45
CA GLY A 286 -4.51 -6.47 -23.27
C GLY A 286 -3.77 -7.66 -22.66
N HIS A 287 -3.67 -7.72 -21.33
CA HIS A 287 -2.97 -8.78 -20.61
C HIS A 287 -3.90 -9.39 -19.55
N LEU A 288 -3.72 -10.68 -19.28
CA LEU A 288 -4.34 -11.33 -18.13
C LEU A 288 -3.76 -10.77 -16.82
N ARG A 289 -4.61 -10.54 -15.83
CA ARG A 289 -4.26 -9.97 -14.54
C ARG A 289 -3.77 -11.06 -13.59
N TRP A 290 -2.66 -10.80 -12.91
CA TRP A 290 -2.16 -11.63 -11.80
C TRP A 290 -2.17 -10.84 -10.50
N THR A 291 -3.01 -11.23 -9.55
CA THR A 291 -3.29 -10.44 -8.35
C THR A 291 -2.38 -10.72 -7.15
N GLN A 292 -1.57 -11.78 -7.22
CA GLN A 292 -0.71 -12.23 -6.11
C GLN A 292 0.75 -12.47 -6.53
N PRO A 293 1.41 -11.56 -7.27
CA PRO A 293 2.80 -11.78 -7.72
C PRO A 293 3.82 -11.98 -6.59
N GLY A 294 3.55 -11.52 -5.37
CA GLY A 294 4.45 -11.73 -4.23
C GLY A 294 4.23 -13.05 -3.51
N THR A 295 2.98 -13.35 -3.16
CA THR A 295 2.59 -14.51 -2.35
C THR A 295 2.24 -15.74 -3.17
N ARG A 296 2.03 -15.61 -4.48
CA ARG A 296 1.90 -16.70 -5.45
C ARG A 296 2.75 -16.37 -6.70
N PRO A 297 4.08 -16.41 -6.58
CA PRO A 297 4.97 -15.92 -7.63
C PRO A 297 5.07 -16.87 -8.83
N LEU A 298 4.83 -16.31 -10.01
CA LEU A 298 5.09 -16.98 -11.29
C LEU A 298 6.60 -16.97 -11.60
N ASP A 299 7.11 -18.07 -12.13
CA ASP A 299 8.43 -18.10 -12.77
C ASP A 299 8.34 -17.58 -14.21
N GLU A 300 9.48 -17.44 -14.89
CA GLU A 300 9.47 -16.92 -16.26
C GLU A 300 8.71 -17.80 -17.27
N THR A 301 8.61 -19.12 -17.06
CA THR A 301 7.82 -20.02 -17.92
C THR A 301 6.33 -19.72 -17.76
N GLN A 302 5.85 -19.60 -16.52
CA GLN A 302 4.45 -19.28 -16.23
C GLN A 302 4.10 -17.83 -16.61
N TRP A 303 5.04 -16.89 -16.46
CA TRP A 303 4.87 -15.53 -17.00
C TRP A 303 4.68 -15.55 -18.52
N SER A 304 5.44 -16.38 -19.24
CA SER A 304 5.25 -16.53 -20.70
C SER A 304 3.85 -17.05 -21.03
N VAL A 305 3.31 -18.00 -20.24
CA VAL A 305 1.94 -18.50 -20.45
C VAL A 305 0.92 -17.40 -20.16
N LEU A 306 1.08 -16.65 -19.08
CA LEU A 306 0.20 -15.53 -18.73
C LEU A 306 0.21 -14.43 -19.81
N GLU A 307 1.39 -14.10 -20.37
CA GLU A 307 1.57 -13.08 -21.40
C GLU A 307 1.03 -13.51 -22.78
N GLN A 308 0.89 -14.82 -23.03
CA GLN A 308 0.31 -15.37 -24.26
C GLN A 308 -1.21 -15.55 -24.19
N ALA A 309 -1.83 -15.35 -23.02
CA ALA A 309 -3.27 -15.40 -22.88
C ALA A 309 -3.96 -14.39 -23.82
N THR A 310 -5.10 -14.79 -24.36
CA THR A 310 -6.00 -13.94 -25.14
C THR A 310 -7.27 -13.67 -24.34
N TYR A 311 -8.09 -12.72 -24.81
CA TYR A 311 -9.37 -12.45 -24.16
C TYR A 311 -10.31 -13.67 -24.18
N GLU A 312 -10.16 -14.58 -25.13
CA GLU A 312 -11.04 -15.75 -25.26
C GLU A 312 -10.68 -16.86 -24.26
N ASN A 313 -9.40 -17.03 -23.92
CA ASN A 313 -8.92 -18.13 -23.07
C ASN A 313 -8.41 -17.70 -21.68
N HIS A 314 -8.46 -16.40 -21.35
CA HIS A 314 -7.87 -15.87 -20.12
C HIS A 314 -8.39 -16.54 -18.84
N GLN A 315 -9.65 -16.94 -18.77
CA GLN A 315 -10.24 -17.59 -17.59
C GLN A 315 -9.66 -19.00 -17.38
N GLU A 316 -9.49 -19.76 -18.46
CA GLU A 316 -8.88 -21.09 -18.44
C GLU A 316 -7.40 -20.99 -18.02
N ILE A 317 -6.65 -20.09 -18.64
CA ILE A 317 -5.24 -19.86 -18.30
C ILE A 317 -5.09 -19.40 -16.84
N HIS A 318 -5.95 -18.49 -16.37
CA HIS A 318 -5.92 -18.04 -14.99
C HIS A 318 -6.16 -19.20 -14.02
N SER A 319 -7.18 -20.03 -14.28
CA SER A 319 -7.51 -21.19 -13.43
C SER A 319 -6.34 -22.19 -13.39
N MET A 320 -5.77 -22.52 -14.56
CA MET A 320 -4.59 -23.36 -14.66
C MET A 320 -3.39 -22.80 -13.88
N LEU A 321 -3.11 -21.50 -13.96
CA LEU A 321 -2.01 -20.89 -13.22
C LEU A 321 -2.26 -20.89 -11.71
N ILE A 322 -3.51 -20.73 -11.26
CA ILE A 322 -3.87 -20.84 -9.84
C ILE A 322 -3.67 -22.27 -9.32
N GLU A 323 -3.98 -23.29 -10.12
CA GLU A 323 -3.80 -24.69 -9.73
C GLU A 323 -2.33 -25.12 -9.73
N THR A 324 -1.55 -24.64 -10.70
CA THR A 324 -0.16 -25.09 -10.91
C THR A 324 0.89 -24.25 -10.18
N THR A 325 0.55 -23.03 -9.73
CA THR A 325 1.49 -22.15 -9.04
C THR A 325 1.29 -22.23 -7.52
N PRO A 326 2.26 -22.77 -6.75
CA PRO A 326 2.16 -22.79 -5.29
C PRO A 326 2.21 -21.37 -4.70
N LEU A 327 1.69 -21.22 -3.48
CA LEU A 327 1.98 -20.03 -2.68
C LEU A 327 3.46 -20.02 -2.29
N TRP A 328 4.02 -18.85 -2.00
CA TRP A 328 5.40 -18.71 -1.52
C TRP A 328 5.68 -19.57 -0.28
N ALA A 329 4.70 -19.62 0.63
CA ALA A 329 4.75 -20.44 1.84
C ALA A 329 4.92 -21.94 1.53
N ASP A 330 4.37 -22.38 0.40
CA ASP A 330 4.35 -23.78 -0.04
C ASP A 330 5.44 -24.10 -1.07
N CYS A 331 6.21 -23.10 -1.52
CA CYS A 331 7.34 -23.33 -2.43
C CYS A 331 8.45 -24.12 -1.72
N ASP A 332 8.93 -25.18 -2.38
CA ASP A 332 10.14 -25.87 -1.96
C ASP A 332 11.42 -25.02 -2.17
N SER A 333 12.56 -25.54 -1.69
CA SER A 333 13.85 -24.85 -1.79
C SER A 333 14.31 -24.62 -3.24
N GLU A 334 14.00 -25.55 -4.15
CA GLU A 334 14.41 -25.44 -5.55
C GLU A 334 13.64 -24.32 -6.23
N ARG A 335 12.32 -24.30 -6.06
CA ARG A 335 11.42 -23.27 -6.56
C ARG A 335 11.79 -21.89 -6.03
N ARG A 336 12.03 -21.75 -4.71
CA ARG A 336 12.46 -20.48 -4.11
C ARG A 336 13.80 -20.03 -4.67
N SER A 337 14.76 -20.94 -4.85
CA SER A 337 16.07 -20.61 -5.44
C SER A 337 15.93 -20.11 -6.87
N LYS A 338 15.11 -20.80 -7.69
CA LYS A 338 14.81 -20.39 -9.07
C LYS A 338 14.23 -18.98 -9.12
N LEU A 339 13.14 -18.73 -8.38
CA LEU A 339 12.47 -17.43 -8.33
C LEU A 339 13.41 -16.31 -7.88
N ILE A 340 14.17 -16.51 -6.80
CA ILE A 340 15.10 -15.49 -6.28
C ILE A 340 16.21 -15.19 -7.30
N ARG A 341 16.73 -16.20 -8.02
CA ARG A 341 17.74 -15.99 -9.07
C ARG A 341 17.17 -15.14 -10.21
N GLU A 342 15.99 -15.51 -10.72
CA GLU A 342 15.29 -14.77 -11.78
C GLU A 342 15.03 -13.31 -11.37
N TRP A 343 14.49 -13.08 -10.18
CA TRP A 343 14.20 -11.74 -9.67
C TRP A 343 15.44 -10.90 -9.45
N LYS A 344 16.49 -11.49 -8.88
CA LYS A 344 17.76 -10.81 -8.63
C LYS A 344 18.38 -10.34 -9.94
N GLU A 345 18.42 -11.20 -10.95
CA GLU A 345 18.93 -10.87 -12.28
C GLU A 345 18.08 -9.77 -12.94
N LYS A 346 16.77 -9.96 -12.99
CA LYS A 346 15.84 -9.05 -13.67
C LYS A 346 15.77 -7.66 -13.07
N TRP A 347 15.82 -7.55 -11.74
CA TRP A 347 15.59 -6.30 -11.01
C TRP A 347 16.81 -5.77 -10.27
N ASN A 348 17.98 -6.38 -10.48
CA ASN A 348 19.26 -5.96 -9.94
C ASN A 348 19.24 -5.85 -8.41
N TRP A 349 18.76 -6.91 -7.74
CA TRP A 349 18.78 -6.98 -6.28
C TRP A 349 20.21 -7.12 -5.79
N SER A 350 20.58 -6.36 -4.75
CA SER A 350 21.96 -6.33 -4.25
C SER A 350 22.31 -7.53 -3.38
N GLU A 351 21.36 -8.04 -2.60
CA GLU A 351 21.55 -9.14 -1.65
C GLU A 351 21.81 -10.47 -2.37
N SER A 352 22.61 -11.37 -1.78
CA SER A 352 22.93 -12.67 -2.40
C SER A 352 21.73 -13.61 -2.36
N VAL A 353 21.73 -14.63 -3.22
CA VAL A 353 20.65 -15.63 -3.27
C VAL A 353 20.56 -16.38 -1.95
N GLU A 354 21.72 -16.72 -1.37
CA GLU A 354 21.84 -17.47 -0.12
C GLU A 354 21.32 -16.66 1.07
N ALA A 355 21.63 -15.37 1.15
CA ALA A 355 21.13 -14.48 2.20
C ALA A 355 19.61 -14.29 2.12
N LEU A 356 19.08 -14.14 0.90
CA LEU A 356 17.65 -14.05 0.67
C LEU A 356 16.92 -15.35 1.05
N LEU A 357 17.45 -16.51 0.66
CA LEU A 357 16.87 -17.81 1.02
C LEU A 357 16.88 -18.04 2.52
N ALA A 358 17.96 -17.65 3.21
CA ALA A 358 18.06 -17.79 4.66
C ALA A 358 17.11 -16.85 5.42
N ARG A 359 16.81 -15.66 4.88
CA ARG A 359 15.91 -14.70 5.51
C ARG A 359 14.43 -14.99 5.24
N TYR A 360 14.10 -15.53 4.07
CA TYR A 360 12.73 -15.71 3.60
C TYR A 360 12.39 -17.20 3.42
N ASP A 361 12.70 -18.02 4.43
CA ASP A 361 12.43 -19.46 4.47
C ASP A 361 11.00 -19.81 4.96
N GLY A 362 10.25 -18.83 5.45
CA GLY A 362 8.86 -18.96 5.87
C GLY A 362 7.84 -18.46 4.84
N ALA A 363 6.66 -18.07 5.33
CA ALA A 363 5.56 -17.62 4.49
C ALA A 363 5.76 -16.22 3.89
N THR A 364 6.66 -15.41 4.43
CA THR A 364 6.94 -14.03 3.97
C THR A 364 7.81 -14.05 2.71
N PRO A 365 7.30 -13.55 1.56
CA PRO A 365 8.13 -13.38 0.37
C PRO A 365 9.17 -12.27 0.56
N PRO A 366 10.27 -12.26 -0.21
CA PRO A 366 11.29 -11.23 -0.13
C PRO A 366 10.73 -9.81 -0.17
N TRP A 367 11.28 -8.92 0.66
CA TRP A 367 10.84 -7.52 0.78
C TRP A 367 10.73 -6.78 -0.56
N SER A 368 11.68 -7.05 -1.46
CA SER A 368 11.78 -6.41 -2.78
C SER A 368 10.92 -7.07 -3.85
N ALA A 369 10.23 -8.17 -3.56
CA ALA A 369 9.34 -8.82 -4.51
C ALA A 369 8.15 -7.90 -4.85
N PRO A 370 7.74 -7.82 -6.14
CA PRO A 370 6.58 -7.04 -6.52
C PRO A 370 5.32 -7.63 -5.91
N ARG A 371 4.38 -6.76 -5.56
CA ARG A 371 3.10 -7.11 -4.95
C ARG A 371 1.96 -6.37 -5.66
N ILE A 372 0.74 -6.89 -5.56
CA ILE A 372 -0.45 -6.03 -5.63
C ILE A 372 -0.96 -5.81 -4.21
N ILE A 373 -1.24 -4.56 -3.86
CA ILE A 373 -1.77 -4.13 -2.57
C ILE A 373 -3.12 -3.46 -2.81
N GLY A 374 -4.17 -3.92 -2.12
CA GLY A 374 -5.48 -3.28 -2.15
C GLY A 374 -5.44 -1.93 -1.43
N HIS A 375 -5.53 -0.82 -2.16
CA HIS A 375 -5.53 0.53 -1.60
C HIS A 375 -6.81 0.77 -0.79
N ARG A 376 -6.70 1.12 0.49
CA ARG A 376 -7.85 1.22 1.42
C ARG A 376 -8.73 -0.05 1.47
N GLY A 377 -8.13 -1.20 1.18
CA GLY A 377 -8.80 -2.48 0.95
C GLY A 377 -9.27 -2.66 -0.50
N SER A 378 -10.41 -2.07 -0.85
CA SER A 378 -11.11 -2.25 -2.13
C SER A 378 -11.10 -1.01 -3.02
N GLY A 379 -10.27 -0.03 -2.68
CA GLY A 379 -10.15 1.24 -3.38
C GLY A 379 -10.93 2.37 -2.75
N LYS A 380 -10.71 3.56 -3.32
CA LYS A 380 -11.34 4.80 -2.87
C LYS A 380 -12.85 4.82 -3.11
N THR A 381 -13.61 5.30 -2.11
CA THR A 381 -15.06 5.54 -2.24
C THR A 381 -15.45 7.03 -2.24
N PRO A 382 -16.65 7.37 -2.77
CA PRO A 382 -17.22 8.71 -2.67
C PRO A 382 -17.39 9.18 -1.21
N ARG A 383 -17.74 10.46 -1.05
CA ARG A 383 -18.05 11.07 0.25
C ARG A 383 -19.56 11.29 0.34
N PRO A 384 -20.23 11.01 1.48
CA PRO A 384 -19.70 10.40 2.69
C PRO A 384 -19.22 8.95 2.46
N VAL A 385 -18.27 8.48 3.28
CA VAL A 385 -17.67 7.14 3.14
C VAL A 385 -18.66 6.11 3.64
N ILE A 386 -19.15 6.31 4.86
CA ILE A 386 -20.25 5.52 5.41
C ILE A 386 -21.54 6.24 5.00
N PRO A 387 -22.35 5.67 4.09
CA PRO A 387 -23.66 6.21 3.78
C PRO A 387 -24.61 6.06 4.98
N GLU A 388 -25.79 6.66 4.93
CA GLU A 388 -26.78 6.60 6.01
C GLU A 388 -26.92 5.17 6.56
N HIS A 389 -26.72 5.00 7.87
CA HIS A 389 -27.10 3.78 8.58
C HIS A 389 -28.62 3.71 8.54
N HIS A 390 -29.18 2.80 7.73
CA HIS A 390 -30.45 2.22 8.13
C HIS A 390 -30.11 1.38 9.35
N SER A 391 -30.56 1.83 10.53
CA SER A 391 -30.64 0.99 11.71
C SER A 391 -31.18 -0.37 11.28
N VAL A 392 -30.40 -1.44 11.47
CA VAL A 392 -30.89 -2.81 11.31
C VAL A 392 -31.96 -3.07 12.36
#